data_AF-A0A812KNQ6-F1
#
_entry.id   AF-A0A812KNQ6-F1
#
_cell.length_a   1.000
_cell.length_b   1.000
_cell.length_c   1.000
_cell.angle_alpha   90.00
_cell.angle_beta   90.00
_cell.angle_gamma   90.00
#
_symmetry.space_group_name_H-M   'P 1'
#
loop_
_entity.id
_entity.type
_entity.pdbx_description
1 polymer ?
#
loop_
_entity_poly.entity_id
_entity_poly.type
_entity_poly.pdbx_seq_one_letter_code
_entity_poly.pdbx_strand_id
1 'polypeptide(L)'
;MAALVGYISRSRAPLGRLSWQPLRRHIAVTAEPTPNPDSIMFYPNDRDVLGDGTQTMRFSNKYETNDSPLAAAIFKVKGVNEVMLAAKHVTVTKAPSSDWSLMQPNLELVISQFYAAGLEASGQGGGSVVDKIRGYWRLPLTDASQQLEASERASALLPQLADAAQRGAIATSRGSSAGFEVYTGLGGIALAFYRASRHCQETPRARGAPASASVELARKALAVSGACLKAKPRSQEVSFFCGTPGFLAIACASCQALGDSTGCQGHLRNLLDWSAAALGHAEDELLFGRAGYLYALLWVRQLLGSDAADFATPLRAVAERLVETGRSRAERYDWPLMWHCFKEPYLGAAHGVVGILAMLLHCYDLLSEGSRQLVRATLQKLLSIRYTSGNVPIVLGDRRDEHVHWCHGASGLPALCLLAATVLGDADGSLRAAALQAGEVVWQRGLILKGLGLCHGIAGNAYAFLSLYRADRDSRHLARAQAFAAMMQQPEIQEAIRRQPDSQRLVRGVPDSPLSLMEGDAGLFCFLLDMAAPERSSFPGWEL
;
A
#
# COMPACT_ATOMS: atom_id res chain seq x y z
N MET A 1 -13.40 4.28 -21.42
CA MET A 1 -14.15 3.26 -22.19
C MET A 1 -13.66 3.03 -23.62
N ALA A 2 -13.66 4.02 -24.53
CA ALA A 2 -13.21 3.82 -25.91
C ALA A 2 -11.74 3.35 -26.01
N ALA A 3 -10.86 3.81 -25.11
CA ALA A 3 -9.48 3.34 -25.00
C ALA A 3 -9.38 1.87 -24.51
N LEU A 4 -10.13 1.49 -23.47
CA LEU A 4 -10.14 0.13 -22.91
C LEU A 4 -10.72 -0.90 -23.90
N VAL A 5 -11.84 -0.55 -24.55
CA VAL A 5 -12.46 -1.34 -25.63
C VAL A 5 -11.56 -1.35 -26.88
N GLY A 6 -10.91 -0.22 -27.17
CA GLY A 6 -9.96 -0.07 -28.27
C GLY A 6 -8.74 -0.99 -28.13
N TYR A 7 -8.18 -1.13 -26.92
CA TYR A 7 -7.11 -2.07 -26.64
C TYR A 7 -7.55 -3.52 -26.92
N ILE A 8 -8.67 -3.94 -26.33
CA ILE A 8 -9.20 -5.31 -26.44
C ILE A 8 -9.55 -5.66 -27.90
N SER A 9 -10.13 -4.73 -28.65
CA SER A 9 -10.46 -4.92 -30.06
C SER A 9 -9.25 -5.01 -31.00
N ARG A 10 -8.08 -4.47 -30.59
CA ARG A 10 -6.84 -4.46 -31.39
C ARG A 10 -5.85 -5.58 -31.01
N SER A 11 -5.97 -6.18 -29.83
CA SER A 11 -5.00 -7.15 -29.29
C SER A 11 -5.15 -8.58 -29.84
N ARG A 12 -5.05 -8.74 -31.17
CA ARG A 12 -4.87 -10.05 -31.84
C ARG A 12 -3.45 -10.32 -32.38
N ALA A 13 -2.47 -9.46 -32.08
CA ALA A 13 -1.08 -9.58 -32.57
C ALA A 13 -0.03 -9.72 -31.44
N PRO A 14 1.12 -10.38 -31.67
CA PRO A 14 2.14 -10.60 -30.65
C PRO A 14 2.93 -9.30 -30.37
N LEU A 15 3.08 -8.93 -29.10
CA LEU A 15 3.80 -7.73 -28.67
C LEU A 15 5.32 -8.02 -28.59
N GLY A 16 6.10 -7.26 -29.37
CA GLY A 16 7.57 -7.33 -29.42
C GLY A 16 8.25 -6.61 -28.24
N ARG A 17 9.53 -6.95 -28.05
CA ARG A 17 10.39 -6.62 -26.88
C ARG A 17 10.66 -5.11 -26.72
N LEU A 18 10.51 -4.62 -25.49
CA LEU A 18 11.14 -3.39 -25.01
C LEU A 18 12.41 -3.76 -24.23
N SER A 19 13.53 -3.13 -24.57
CA SER A 19 14.83 -3.34 -23.92
C SER A 19 15.04 -2.35 -22.76
N TRP A 20 15.49 -2.88 -21.63
CA TRP A 20 16.03 -2.11 -20.52
C TRP A 20 17.54 -1.98 -20.70
N GLN A 21 18.09 -0.77 -20.66
CA GLN A 21 19.53 -0.56 -20.46
C GLN A 21 19.80 -0.02 -19.05
N PRO A 22 20.56 -0.72 -18.20
CA PRO A 22 21.05 -0.16 -16.96
C PRO A 22 22.38 0.56 -17.20
N LEU A 23 22.43 1.86 -16.89
CA LEU A 23 23.70 2.56 -16.66
C LEU A 23 23.99 2.50 -15.15
N ARG A 24 25.02 1.74 -14.75
CA ARG A 24 25.63 1.85 -13.41
C ARG A 24 27.08 2.31 -13.58
N ARG A 25 27.44 3.44 -12.95
CA ARG A 25 28.83 3.76 -12.64
C ARG A 25 29.06 3.45 -11.16
N HIS A 26 30.05 2.61 -10.85
CA HIS A 26 30.48 2.34 -9.48
C HIS A 26 31.50 3.40 -9.07
N ILE A 27 31.35 4.02 -7.90
CA ILE A 27 32.33 5.00 -7.36
C ILE A 27 33.02 4.35 -6.18
N ALA A 28 34.32 4.10 -6.30
CA ALA A 28 35.10 3.52 -5.21
C ALA A 28 35.27 4.54 -4.08
N VAL A 29 35.30 4.07 -2.83
CA VAL A 29 35.54 4.91 -1.64
C VAL A 29 36.74 4.35 -0.91
N THR A 30 37.71 5.20 -0.60
CA THR A 30 38.91 4.85 0.16
C THR A 30 38.76 5.37 1.59
N ALA A 31 38.99 4.53 2.60
CA ALA A 31 38.96 4.93 4.00
C ALA A 31 40.37 5.06 4.58
N GLU A 32 40.64 6.14 5.29
CA GLU A 32 41.92 6.42 5.95
C GLU A 32 41.69 6.72 7.44
N PRO A 33 42.50 6.13 8.34
CA PRO A 33 42.41 6.41 9.77
C PRO A 33 42.85 7.84 10.10
N THR A 34 42.34 8.38 11.21
CA THR A 34 42.80 9.67 11.75
C THR A 34 43.58 9.47 13.06
N PRO A 35 44.27 10.50 13.58
CA PRO A 35 44.87 10.45 14.92
C PRO A 35 43.85 10.22 16.04
N ASN A 36 42.56 10.53 15.80
CA ASN A 36 41.48 10.17 16.70
C ASN A 36 41.01 8.73 16.38
N PRO A 37 41.17 7.76 17.30
CA PRO A 37 40.73 6.39 17.07
C PRO A 37 39.21 6.26 16.85
N ASP A 38 38.44 7.26 17.27
CA ASP A 38 36.99 7.32 17.05
C ASP A 38 36.59 7.96 15.72
N SER A 39 37.53 8.39 14.86
CA SER A 39 37.23 9.03 13.57
C SER A 39 37.99 8.42 12.39
N ILE A 40 37.30 8.25 11.26
CA ILE A 40 37.86 7.79 9.97
C ILE A 40 37.47 8.80 8.88
N MET A 41 38.39 9.06 7.94
CA MET A 41 38.14 9.84 6.72
C MET A 41 37.81 8.92 5.55
N PHE A 42 36.80 9.30 4.77
CA PHE A 42 36.36 8.58 3.58
C PHE A 42 36.49 9.48 2.36
N TYR A 43 37.20 8.99 1.35
CA TYR A 43 37.48 9.68 0.09
C TYR A 43 36.71 8.98 -1.04
N PRO A 44 35.66 9.60 -1.61
CA PRO A 44 35.05 9.11 -2.83
C PRO A 44 36.02 9.35 -4.01
N ASN A 45 36.53 8.28 -4.61
CA ASN A 45 37.51 8.37 -5.69
C ASN A 45 36.88 9.07 -6.90
N ASP A 46 37.63 9.99 -7.53
CA ASP A 46 37.22 10.79 -8.69
C ASP A 46 35.99 11.70 -8.47
N ARG A 47 35.68 12.04 -7.21
CA ARG A 47 34.63 13.01 -6.84
C ARG A 47 35.09 13.90 -5.68
N ASP A 48 34.84 15.19 -5.80
CA ASP A 48 34.92 16.08 -4.65
C ASP A 48 33.67 15.92 -3.76
N VAL A 49 33.83 16.23 -2.47
CA VAL A 49 32.74 16.23 -1.51
C VAL A 49 32.06 17.59 -1.54
N LEU A 50 32.70 18.63 -0.99
CA LEU A 50 32.19 20.01 -1.06
C LEU A 50 32.83 20.84 -2.18
N GLY A 51 33.89 20.33 -2.82
CA GLY A 51 34.70 21.08 -3.79
C GLY A 51 35.74 22.00 -3.15
N ASP A 52 36.74 22.38 -3.94
CA ASP A 52 37.81 23.28 -3.50
C ASP A 52 37.27 24.70 -3.22
N GLY A 53 37.68 25.31 -2.11
CA GLY A 53 37.25 26.66 -1.69
C GLY A 53 35.99 26.72 -0.80
N THR A 54 35.36 25.58 -0.52
CA THR A 54 34.14 25.49 0.32
C THR A 54 34.47 25.33 1.81
N GLN A 55 33.75 26.04 2.68
CA GLN A 55 33.92 25.91 4.13
C GLN A 55 33.44 24.52 4.61
N THR A 56 34.21 23.90 5.49
CA THR A 56 33.87 22.60 6.09
C THR A 56 32.53 22.67 6.83
N MET A 57 31.67 21.69 6.59
CA MET A 57 30.38 21.56 7.27
C MET A 57 30.47 20.47 8.34
N ARG A 58 29.96 20.74 9.54
CA ARG A 58 29.97 19.79 10.65
C ARG A 58 28.56 19.57 11.17
N PHE A 59 28.23 18.31 11.43
CA PHE A 59 26.91 17.89 11.87
C PHE A 59 27.07 16.98 13.08
N SER A 60 26.46 17.35 14.20
CA SER A 60 26.58 16.61 15.48
C SER A 60 25.37 15.74 15.78
N ASN A 61 24.31 15.81 14.98
CA ASN A 61 23.19 14.88 15.04
C ASN A 61 22.41 14.84 13.71
N LYS A 62 21.57 13.81 13.57
CA LYS A 62 20.77 13.53 12.36
C LYS A 62 19.67 14.55 12.04
N TYR A 63 19.34 15.46 12.97
CA TYR A 63 18.26 16.45 12.80
C TYR A 63 18.77 17.80 12.25
N GLU A 64 20.08 18.00 12.24
CA GLU A 64 20.75 19.22 11.76
C GLU A 64 21.32 19.07 10.34
N THR A 65 20.97 18.01 9.61
CA THR A 65 21.55 17.69 8.29
C THR A 65 20.81 18.32 7.11
N ASN A 66 19.99 19.35 7.34
CA ASN A 66 19.12 19.92 6.30
C ASN A 66 19.91 20.48 5.11
N ASP A 67 21.14 20.93 5.35
CA ASP A 67 22.01 21.51 4.33
C ASP A 67 22.93 20.47 3.64
N SER A 68 22.81 19.19 4.01
CA SER A 68 23.59 18.11 3.42
C SER A 68 22.86 16.76 3.35
N PRO A 69 22.41 16.37 2.14
CA PRO A 69 21.87 15.03 1.89
C PRO A 69 22.89 13.90 2.16
N LEU A 70 24.19 14.18 2.00
CA LEU A 70 25.25 13.22 2.29
C LEU A 70 25.37 12.97 3.79
N ALA A 71 25.38 14.02 4.61
CA ALA A 71 25.40 13.87 6.06
C ALA A 71 24.16 13.12 6.55
N ALA A 72 22.98 13.47 6.02
CA ALA A 72 21.72 12.78 6.33
C ALA A 72 21.77 11.28 6.00
N ALA A 73 22.42 10.90 4.90
CA ALA A 73 22.59 9.50 4.51
C ALA A 73 23.56 8.77 5.44
N ILE A 74 24.67 9.41 5.81
CA ILE A 74 25.71 8.83 6.69
C ILE A 74 25.17 8.59 8.10
N PHE A 75 24.37 9.52 8.65
CA PHE A 75 23.74 9.36 9.97
C PHE A 75 22.75 8.19 10.07
N LYS A 76 22.36 7.55 8.96
CA LYS A 76 21.55 6.33 8.98
C LYS A 76 22.36 5.09 9.36
N VAL A 77 23.69 5.14 9.26
CA VAL A 77 24.55 4.06 9.71
C VAL A 77 24.57 4.07 11.24
N LYS A 78 24.11 2.97 11.85
CA LYS A 78 24.07 2.82 13.30
C LYS A 78 25.47 2.99 13.88
N GLY A 79 25.58 3.82 14.92
CA GLY A 79 26.84 4.10 15.60
C GLY A 79 27.55 5.37 15.13
N VAL A 80 27.05 6.07 14.10
CA VAL A 80 27.57 7.40 13.73
C VAL A 80 27.15 8.44 14.78
N ASN A 81 28.13 9.13 15.35
CA ASN A 81 27.96 10.21 16.33
C ASN A 81 28.10 11.59 15.69
N GLU A 82 29.03 11.75 14.77
CA GLU A 82 29.28 13.04 14.09
C GLU A 82 29.72 12.82 12.65
N VAL A 83 29.38 13.77 11.77
CA VAL A 83 29.81 13.80 10.37
C VAL A 83 30.38 15.18 10.05
N MET A 84 31.54 15.21 9.42
CA MET A 84 32.19 16.41 8.92
C MET A 84 32.47 16.26 7.43
N LEU A 85 32.05 17.23 6.63
CA LEU A 85 32.25 17.26 5.19
C LEU A 85 33.32 18.32 4.87
N ALA A 86 34.42 17.89 4.26
CA ALA A 86 35.49 18.75 3.77
C ALA A 86 35.43 18.84 2.23
N ALA A 87 36.40 19.53 1.63
CA ALA A 87 36.48 19.66 0.17
C ALA A 87 36.49 18.30 -0.55
N LYS A 88 37.30 17.35 -0.05
CA LYS A 88 37.58 16.06 -0.74
C LYS A 88 37.28 14.81 0.06
N HIS A 89 36.92 14.94 1.33
CA HIS A 89 36.67 13.80 2.20
C HIS A 89 35.51 14.04 3.15
N VAL A 90 34.96 12.94 3.65
CA VAL A 90 34.00 12.90 4.74
C VAL A 90 34.67 12.30 5.96
N THR A 91 34.71 13.01 7.08
CA THR A 91 35.13 12.45 8.35
C THR A 91 33.90 12.00 9.12
N VAL A 92 33.91 10.76 9.60
CA VAL A 92 32.85 10.21 10.43
C VAL A 92 33.44 9.87 11.79
N THR A 93 32.78 10.33 12.86
CA THR A 93 33.13 9.98 14.23
C THR A 93 32.08 9.01 14.78
N LYS A 94 32.52 7.90 15.36
CA LYS A 94 31.64 6.88 15.91
C LYS A 94 31.25 7.18 17.37
N ALA A 95 30.14 6.60 17.83
CA ALA A 95 29.76 6.60 19.23
C ALA A 95 30.68 5.65 20.02
N PRO A 96 30.95 5.91 21.32
CA PRO A 96 31.91 5.13 22.12
C PRO A 96 31.64 3.62 22.14
N SER A 97 30.38 3.21 22.07
CA SER A 97 29.95 1.80 22.09
C SER A 97 29.94 1.10 20.73
N SER A 98 30.50 1.72 19.68
CA SER A 98 30.43 1.23 18.30
C SER A 98 31.80 0.74 17.80
N ASP A 99 31.78 -0.22 16.86
CA ASP A 99 32.97 -0.86 16.30
C ASP A 99 33.12 -0.52 14.80
N TRP A 100 34.32 -0.07 14.42
CA TRP A 100 34.67 0.26 13.04
C TRP A 100 34.62 -0.94 12.09
N SER A 101 34.88 -2.16 12.58
CA SER A 101 34.82 -3.39 11.77
C SER A 101 33.44 -3.62 11.13
N LEU A 102 32.38 -3.12 11.78
CA LEU A 102 31.00 -3.20 11.34
C LEU A 102 30.53 -1.91 10.63
N MET A 103 31.07 -0.77 11.02
CA MET A 103 30.64 0.54 10.50
C MET A 103 31.30 0.89 9.17
N GLN A 104 32.60 0.65 9.03
CA GLN A 104 33.39 1.12 7.89
C GLN A 104 32.87 0.57 6.53
N PRO A 105 32.59 -0.74 6.36
CA PRO A 105 32.06 -1.25 5.09
C PRO A 105 30.70 -0.64 4.72
N ASN A 106 29.86 -0.34 5.72
CA ASN A 106 28.55 0.27 5.52
C ASN A 106 28.68 1.76 5.13
N LEU A 107 29.66 2.47 5.69
CA LEU A 107 29.93 3.87 5.36
C LEU A 107 30.52 4.02 3.96
N GLU A 108 31.48 3.18 3.59
CA GLU A 108 32.02 3.11 2.22
C GLU A 108 30.90 2.84 1.22
N LEU A 109 30.02 1.89 1.52
CA LEU A 109 28.88 1.56 0.68
C LEU A 109 27.90 2.73 0.55
N VAL A 110 27.54 3.40 1.65
CA VAL A 110 26.62 4.55 1.64
C VAL A 110 27.19 5.71 0.82
N ILE A 111 28.47 6.05 1.03
CA ILE A 111 29.14 7.14 0.31
C ILE A 111 29.31 6.79 -1.17
N SER A 112 29.71 5.56 -1.48
CA SER A 112 29.84 5.04 -2.85
C SER A 112 28.51 5.15 -3.60
N GLN A 113 27.44 4.64 -3.00
CA GLN A 113 26.10 4.66 -3.59
C GLN A 113 25.55 6.08 -3.71
N PHE A 114 25.86 6.97 -2.77
CA PHE A 114 25.46 8.36 -2.80
C PHE A 114 25.98 9.06 -4.06
N TYR A 115 27.29 8.98 -4.32
CA TYR A 115 27.88 9.60 -5.51
C TYR A 115 27.58 8.84 -6.80
N ALA A 116 27.47 7.50 -6.75
CA ALA A 116 27.07 6.69 -7.91
C ALA A 116 25.66 7.07 -8.40
N ALA A 117 24.80 7.57 -7.51
CA ALA A 117 23.48 8.11 -7.82
C ALA A 117 23.52 9.57 -8.35
N GLY A 118 24.70 10.18 -8.50
CA GLY A 118 24.86 11.54 -9.01
C GLY A 118 24.38 12.64 -8.05
N LEU A 119 24.36 12.36 -6.74
CA LEU A 119 23.94 13.32 -5.71
C LEU A 119 25.11 14.24 -5.29
N GLU A 120 24.81 15.48 -4.91
CA GLU A 120 25.77 16.47 -4.43
C GLU A 120 25.81 16.50 -2.89
N ALA A 121 27.00 16.67 -2.31
CA ALA A 121 27.18 16.56 -0.85
C ALA A 121 26.59 17.73 -0.07
N SER A 122 26.58 18.92 -0.67
CA SER A 122 25.90 20.11 -0.16
C SER A 122 24.92 20.61 -1.21
N GLY A 123 23.83 21.16 -0.73
CA GLY A 123 22.84 21.82 -1.56
C GLY A 123 21.85 22.46 -0.62
N GLN A 124 21.54 23.74 -0.83
CA GLN A 124 20.31 24.28 -0.28
C GLN A 124 19.21 23.36 -0.78
N GLY A 125 18.66 22.53 0.12
CA GLY A 125 17.60 21.59 -0.19
C GLY A 125 16.58 22.35 -1.01
N GLY A 126 16.47 22.00 -2.30
CA GLY A 126 15.71 22.78 -3.26
C GLY A 126 14.37 23.13 -2.65
N GLY A 127 14.01 24.43 -2.70
CA GLY A 127 12.76 24.95 -2.12
C GLY A 127 11.66 23.91 -2.26
N SER A 128 11.22 23.38 -1.12
CA SER A 128 10.90 21.96 -1.01
C SER A 128 9.92 21.53 -2.08
N VAL A 129 10.13 20.34 -2.65
CA VAL A 129 9.09 19.66 -3.43
C VAL A 129 7.75 19.72 -2.66
N VAL A 130 7.79 19.73 -1.32
CA VAL A 130 6.66 19.95 -0.39
C VAL A 130 6.04 21.37 -0.46
N ASP A 131 6.82 22.43 -0.61
CA ASP A 131 6.33 23.82 -0.77
C ASP A 131 5.85 24.10 -2.19
N LYS A 132 6.43 23.42 -3.20
CA LYS A 132 5.88 23.39 -4.57
C LYS A 132 4.57 22.59 -4.64
N ILE A 133 4.48 21.45 -3.94
CA ILE A 133 3.24 20.66 -3.73
C ILE A 133 2.13 21.53 -3.13
N ARG A 134 2.44 22.38 -2.13
CA ARG A 134 1.47 23.33 -1.56
C ARG A 134 0.97 24.38 -2.56
N GLY A 135 1.76 24.70 -3.60
CA GLY A 135 1.36 25.60 -4.69
C GLY A 135 0.34 24.98 -5.66
N TYR A 136 0.39 23.66 -5.88
CA TYR A 136 -0.56 22.95 -6.75
C TYR A 136 -1.98 22.86 -6.18
N TRP A 137 -2.20 23.19 -4.91
CA TRP A 137 -3.51 23.15 -4.23
C TRP A 137 -4.48 24.27 -4.65
N ARG A 138 -4.14 25.06 -5.69
CA ARG A 138 -4.97 26.17 -6.21
C ARG A 138 -5.55 25.93 -7.61
N LEU A 139 -5.44 24.71 -8.15
CA LEU A 139 -6.03 24.40 -9.46
C LEU A 139 -7.56 24.21 -9.33
N PRO A 140 -8.37 24.83 -10.21
CA PRO A 140 -9.79 24.52 -10.30
C PRO A 140 -9.93 23.12 -10.90
N LEU A 141 -10.35 22.16 -10.07
CA LEU A 141 -10.54 20.77 -10.45
C LEU A 141 -12.01 20.60 -10.86
N THR A 142 -12.25 20.45 -12.17
CA THR A 142 -13.59 20.17 -12.73
C THR A 142 -13.66 18.73 -13.26
N ASP A 143 -14.84 18.13 -13.10
CA ASP A 143 -15.04 16.70 -12.81
C ASP A 143 -14.95 15.74 -14.01
N ALA A 144 -15.37 16.16 -15.21
CA ALA A 144 -15.53 15.23 -16.34
C ALA A 144 -14.23 14.92 -17.11
N SER A 145 -13.34 15.90 -17.26
CA SER A 145 -12.07 15.71 -17.99
C SER A 145 -11.11 14.78 -17.24
N GLN A 146 -11.10 14.85 -15.92
CA GLN A 146 -10.23 14.04 -15.08
C GLN A 146 -10.68 12.59 -14.98
N GLN A 147 -11.99 12.32 -14.98
CA GLN A 147 -12.52 10.95 -15.05
C GLN A 147 -12.17 10.28 -16.39
N LEU A 148 -12.21 11.04 -17.49
CA LEU A 148 -11.78 10.56 -18.80
C LEU A 148 -10.27 10.28 -18.82
N GLU A 149 -9.46 11.21 -18.31
CA GLU A 149 -8.01 11.04 -18.19
C GLU A 149 -7.65 9.81 -17.33
N ALA A 150 -8.34 9.61 -16.20
CA ALA A 150 -8.15 8.44 -15.34
C ALA A 150 -8.45 7.13 -16.09
N SER A 151 -9.53 7.10 -16.89
CA SER A 151 -9.88 5.95 -17.72
C SER A 151 -8.82 5.63 -18.79
N GLU A 152 -8.25 6.65 -19.43
CA GLU A 152 -7.20 6.50 -20.43
C GLU A 152 -5.90 5.99 -19.81
N ARG A 153 -5.53 6.56 -18.65
CA ARG A 153 -4.36 6.14 -17.88
C ARG A 153 -4.50 4.71 -17.37
N ALA A 154 -5.67 4.31 -16.88
CA ALA A 154 -5.93 2.91 -16.53
C ALA A 154 -5.75 2.01 -17.76
N SER A 155 -6.29 2.41 -18.91
CA SER A 155 -6.18 1.63 -20.15
C SER A 155 -4.72 1.43 -20.59
N ALA A 156 -3.84 2.41 -20.34
CA ALA A 156 -2.41 2.34 -20.67
C ALA A 156 -1.64 1.29 -19.83
N LEU A 157 -2.12 0.93 -18.64
CA LEU A 157 -1.49 -0.09 -17.78
C LEU A 157 -1.94 -1.51 -18.14
N LEU A 158 -3.05 -1.68 -18.86
CA LEU A 158 -3.60 -3.00 -19.17
C LEU A 158 -2.65 -3.92 -19.97
N PRO A 159 -1.85 -3.44 -20.96
CA PRO A 159 -0.97 -4.29 -21.73
C PRO A 159 0.08 -5.05 -20.90
N GLN A 160 0.74 -4.36 -19.97
CA GLN A 160 1.76 -4.96 -19.11
C GLN A 160 1.17 -5.94 -18.09
N LEU A 161 -0.05 -5.69 -17.62
CA LEU A 161 -0.78 -6.63 -16.76
C LEU A 161 -1.17 -7.90 -17.53
N ALA A 162 -1.64 -7.76 -18.77
CA ALA A 162 -1.96 -8.87 -19.66
C ALA A 162 -0.73 -9.71 -20.00
N ASP A 163 0.40 -9.05 -20.26
CA ASP A 163 1.68 -9.69 -20.55
C ASP A 163 2.24 -10.48 -19.33
N ALA A 164 2.16 -9.92 -18.12
CA ALA A 164 2.50 -10.65 -16.90
C ALA A 164 1.60 -11.87 -16.64
N ALA A 165 0.29 -11.71 -16.84
CA ALA A 165 -0.68 -12.80 -16.74
C ALA A 165 -0.41 -13.92 -17.76
N GLN A 166 -0.08 -13.56 -19.01
CA GLN A 166 0.23 -14.52 -20.06
C GLN A 166 1.52 -15.31 -19.76
N ARG A 167 2.54 -14.66 -19.19
CA ARG A 167 3.75 -15.34 -18.73
C ARG A 167 3.54 -16.24 -17.51
N GLY A 168 2.45 -16.04 -16.76
CA GLY A 168 2.24 -16.71 -15.48
C GLY A 168 3.32 -16.35 -14.44
N ALA A 169 3.91 -15.16 -14.54
CA ALA A 169 4.95 -14.70 -13.62
C ALA A 169 4.94 -13.17 -13.50
N ILE A 170 5.22 -12.68 -12.29
CA ILE A 170 5.42 -11.27 -12.03
C ILE A 170 6.93 -11.00 -11.92
N ALA A 171 7.38 -9.97 -12.62
CA ALA A 171 8.73 -9.46 -12.45
C ALA A 171 8.84 -8.88 -11.03
N THR A 172 9.84 -9.32 -10.28
CA THR A 172 10.21 -8.79 -8.97
C THR A 172 11.59 -8.15 -9.04
N SER A 173 11.92 -7.33 -8.06
CA SER A 173 13.25 -6.75 -7.91
C SER A 173 14.37 -7.78 -7.67
N ARG A 174 14.03 -9.07 -7.42
CA ARG A 174 14.97 -10.23 -7.33
C ARG A 174 15.02 -11.12 -8.58
N GLY A 175 14.28 -10.79 -9.65
CA GLY A 175 14.06 -11.67 -10.81
C GLY A 175 12.57 -12.00 -11.00
N SER A 176 12.21 -13.06 -11.73
CA SER A 176 10.82 -13.50 -11.82
C SER A 176 10.48 -14.42 -10.64
N SER A 177 9.47 -14.10 -9.85
CA SER A 177 8.88 -15.05 -8.89
C SER A 177 7.51 -15.52 -9.39
N ALA A 178 7.20 -16.79 -9.21
CA ALA A 178 5.83 -17.30 -9.36
C ALA A 178 4.99 -16.91 -8.13
N GLY A 179 4.94 -15.60 -7.82
CA GLY A 179 4.09 -15.07 -6.76
C GLY A 179 2.65 -15.21 -7.20
N PHE A 180 1.87 -16.05 -6.51
CA PHE A 180 0.45 -16.26 -6.81
C PHE A 180 -0.47 -15.37 -5.97
N GLU A 181 0.02 -14.86 -4.84
CA GLU A 181 -0.71 -14.06 -3.85
C GLU A 181 -1.51 -12.91 -4.48
N VAL A 182 -2.61 -12.52 -3.83
CA VAL A 182 -3.36 -11.33 -4.25
C VAL A 182 -2.59 -10.04 -3.95
N TYR A 183 -1.79 -10.04 -2.87
CA TYR A 183 -1.01 -8.89 -2.43
C TYR A 183 0.08 -8.46 -3.44
N THR A 184 1.06 -9.34 -3.71
CA THR A 184 2.23 -9.08 -4.58
C THR A 184 2.23 -9.89 -5.89
N GLY A 185 1.30 -10.83 -6.04
CA GLY A 185 1.31 -11.87 -7.07
C GLY A 185 0.23 -11.75 -8.15
N LEU A 186 0.10 -12.82 -8.94
CA LEU A 186 -0.85 -12.93 -10.05
C LEU A 186 -2.31 -12.83 -9.62
N GLY A 187 -2.65 -13.22 -8.38
CA GLY A 187 -4.00 -13.02 -7.83
C GLY A 187 -4.41 -11.54 -7.84
N GLY A 188 -3.46 -10.63 -7.63
CA GLY A 188 -3.69 -9.20 -7.68
C GLY A 188 -4.03 -8.71 -9.09
N ILE A 189 -3.37 -9.28 -10.09
CA ILE A 189 -3.67 -9.02 -11.51
C ILE A 189 -5.04 -9.62 -11.89
N ALA A 190 -5.40 -10.79 -11.36
CA ALA A 190 -6.72 -11.37 -11.56
C ALA A 190 -7.83 -10.45 -11.00
N LEU A 191 -7.63 -9.91 -9.80
CA LEU A 191 -8.55 -8.93 -9.21
C LEU A 191 -8.67 -7.66 -10.07
N ALA A 192 -7.55 -7.15 -10.60
CA ALA A 192 -7.55 -6.02 -11.51
C ALA A 192 -8.38 -6.28 -12.77
N PHE A 193 -8.23 -7.46 -13.41
CA PHE A 193 -9.08 -7.82 -14.57
C PHE A 193 -10.56 -7.93 -14.20
N TYR A 194 -10.88 -8.51 -13.05
CA TYR A 194 -12.26 -8.58 -12.59
C TYR A 194 -12.87 -7.19 -12.40
N ARG A 195 -12.16 -6.28 -11.72
CA ARG A 195 -12.60 -4.89 -11.53
C ARG A 195 -12.77 -4.15 -12.86
N ALA A 196 -11.86 -4.36 -13.81
CA ALA A 196 -11.99 -3.81 -15.17
C ALA A 196 -13.23 -4.35 -15.90
N SER A 197 -13.54 -5.64 -15.72
CA SER A 197 -14.75 -6.25 -16.27
C SER A 197 -16.01 -5.59 -15.70
N ARG A 198 -16.08 -5.41 -14.38
CA ARG A 198 -17.21 -4.74 -13.70
C ARG A 198 -17.35 -3.30 -14.15
N HIS A 199 -16.25 -2.55 -14.21
CA HIS A 199 -16.25 -1.18 -14.73
C HIS A 199 -16.81 -1.11 -16.16
N CYS A 200 -16.45 -2.07 -17.03
CA CYS A 200 -17.02 -2.16 -18.38
C CYS A 200 -18.52 -2.46 -18.40
N GLN A 201 -19.05 -3.26 -17.45
CA GLN A 201 -20.47 -3.62 -17.37
C GLN A 201 -21.32 -2.44 -16.91
N GLU A 202 -20.83 -1.70 -15.92
CA GLU A 202 -21.62 -0.71 -15.20
C GLU A 202 -21.48 0.71 -15.76
N THR A 203 -20.61 0.92 -16.75
CA THR A 203 -20.48 2.23 -17.41
C THR A 203 -21.51 2.32 -18.55
N PRO A 204 -22.34 3.38 -18.62
CA PRO A 204 -23.34 3.54 -19.67
C PRO A 204 -22.71 3.38 -21.06
N ARG A 205 -23.26 2.49 -21.88
CA ARG A 205 -22.74 2.20 -23.22
C ARG A 205 -22.79 3.47 -24.07
N ALA A 206 -21.63 3.99 -24.50
CA ALA A 206 -21.58 4.72 -25.76
C ALA A 206 -22.05 3.74 -26.86
N ARG A 207 -22.98 4.18 -27.72
CA ARG A 207 -23.54 3.37 -28.81
C ARG A 207 -22.40 2.67 -29.58
N GLY A 208 -22.37 1.34 -29.56
CA GLY A 208 -21.43 0.53 -30.35
C GLY A 208 -20.27 -0.16 -29.62
N ALA A 209 -20.10 0.00 -28.30
CA ALA A 209 -19.10 -0.79 -27.56
C ALA A 209 -19.56 -2.26 -27.38
N PRO A 210 -18.81 -3.27 -27.85
CA PRO A 210 -19.24 -4.66 -27.80
C PRO A 210 -19.22 -5.21 -26.36
N ALA A 211 -20.26 -5.97 -26.00
CA ALA A 211 -20.35 -6.73 -24.76
C ALA A 211 -19.17 -7.72 -24.54
N SER A 212 -18.36 -7.95 -25.58
CA SER A 212 -17.20 -8.83 -25.57
C SER A 212 -16.07 -8.37 -24.63
N ALA A 213 -15.88 -7.07 -24.41
CA ALA A 213 -14.74 -6.57 -23.61
C ALA A 213 -14.84 -6.94 -22.13
N SER A 214 -16.02 -6.73 -21.52
CA SER A 214 -16.26 -7.15 -20.13
C SER A 214 -16.12 -8.67 -19.98
N VAL A 215 -16.71 -9.43 -20.89
CA VAL A 215 -16.65 -10.90 -20.88
C VAL A 215 -15.20 -11.39 -21.02
N GLU A 216 -14.41 -10.79 -21.89
CA GLU A 216 -13.00 -11.16 -22.06
C GLU A 216 -12.18 -10.88 -20.80
N LEU A 217 -12.35 -9.72 -20.17
CA LEU A 217 -11.68 -9.37 -18.92
C LEU A 217 -12.07 -10.33 -17.78
N ALA A 218 -13.35 -10.71 -17.68
CA ALA A 218 -13.81 -11.70 -16.71
C ALA A 218 -13.22 -13.09 -16.98
N ARG A 219 -13.08 -13.50 -18.26
CA ARG A 219 -12.38 -14.74 -18.64
C ARG A 219 -10.90 -14.71 -18.26
N LYS A 220 -10.21 -13.58 -18.46
CA LYS A 220 -8.81 -13.40 -18.02
C LYS A 220 -8.70 -13.52 -16.50
N ALA A 221 -9.58 -12.86 -15.74
CA ALA A 221 -9.62 -12.96 -14.28
C ALA A 221 -9.83 -14.41 -13.80
N LEU A 222 -10.79 -15.13 -14.39
CA LEU A 222 -11.05 -16.54 -14.07
C LEU A 222 -9.85 -17.44 -14.43
N ALA A 223 -9.25 -17.25 -15.61
CA ALA A 223 -8.11 -18.04 -16.05
C ALA A 223 -6.89 -17.88 -15.13
N VAL A 224 -6.56 -16.63 -14.74
CA VAL A 224 -5.44 -16.35 -13.84
C VAL A 224 -5.72 -16.89 -12.43
N SER A 225 -6.94 -16.70 -11.91
CA SER A 225 -7.33 -17.26 -10.60
C SER A 225 -7.26 -18.79 -10.59
N GLY A 226 -7.71 -19.44 -11.67
CA GLY A 226 -7.62 -20.88 -11.86
C GLY A 226 -6.17 -21.38 -11.94
N ALA A 227 -5.26 -20.63 -12.55
CA ALA A 227 -3.83 -20.95 -12.55
C ALA A 227 -3.24 -20.86 -11.13
N CYS A 228 -3.61 -19.85 -10.34
CA CYS A 228 -3.19 -19.69 -8.95
C CYS A 228 -3.68 -20.88 -8.08
N LEU A 229 -4.93 -21.29 -8.25
CA LEU A 229 -5.51 -22.45 -7.54
C LEU A 229 -4.79 -23.77 -7.90
N LYS A 230 -4.44 -23.95 -9.18
CA LYS A 230 -3.72 -25.15 -9.65
C LYS A 230 -2.28 -25.22 -9.15
N ALA A 231 -1.65 -24.06 -8.94
CA ALA A 231 -0.28 -23.99 -8.45
C ALA A 231 -0.11 -24.53 -7.03
N LYS A 232 -1.20 -24.72 -6.27
CA LYS A 232 -1.20 -25.20 -4.87
C LYS A 232 -0.12 -24.48 -4.05
N PRO A 233 -0.22 -23.15 -3.89
CA PRO A 233 0.79 -22.40 -3.17
C PRO A 233 1.02 -23.02 -1.80
N ARG A 234 2.29 -23.15 -1.41
CA ARG A 234 2.71 -23.80 -0.14
C ARG A 234 2.24 -23.05 1.11
N SER A 235 1.74 -21.84 0.94
CA SER A 235 1.22 -20.96 1.98
C SER A 235 0.08 -21.63 2.74
N GLN A 236 0.17 -21.64 4.07
CA GLN A 236 -0.92 -22.06 4.97
C GLN A 236 -1.85 -20.90 5.33
N GLU A 237 -1.62 -19.71 4.77
CA GLU A 237 -2.38 -18.51 5.06
C GLU A 237 -3.84 -18.65 4.59
N VAL A 238 -4.73 -18.05 5.37
CA VAL A 238 -6.20 -18.15 5.18
C VAL A 238 -6.83 -16.86 4.66
N SER A 239 -6.04 -15.79 4.55
CA SER A 239 -6.55 -14.47 4.14
C SER A 239 -6.90 -14.38 2.66
N PHE A 240 -7.63 -13.32 2.30
CA PHE A 240 -7.82 -12.89 0.92
C PHE A 240 -6.50 -12.49 0.23
N PHE A 241 -5.58 -11.84 0.95
CA PHE A 241 -4.36 -11.28 0.34
C PHE A 241 -3.29 -12.32 0.05
N CYS A 242 -3.04 -13.24 0.97
CA CYS A 242 -1.90 -14.15 0.93
C CYS A 242 -2.31 -15.63 0.96
N GLY A 243 -3.60 -15.92 1.06
CA GLY A 243 -4.16 -17.27 1.15
C GLY A 243 -4.95 -17.71 -0.08
N THR A 244 -5.24 -19.02 -0.12
CA THR A 244 -6.11 -19.63 -1.14
C THR A 244 -7.53 -19.02 -1.20
N PRO A 245 -8.14 -18.58 -0.08
CA PRO A 245 -9.46 -17.92 -0.10
C PRO A 245 -9.55 -16.72 -1.04
N GLY A 246 -8.46 -15.96 -1.23
CA GLY A 246 -8.42 -14.87 -2.21
C GLY A 246 -8.71 -15.33 -3.64
N PHE A 247 -8.06 -16.41 -4.09
CA PHE A 247 -8.25 -16.94 -5.44
C PHE A 247 -9.63 -17.55 -5.63
N LEU A 248 -10.16 -18.22 -4.60
CA LEU A 248 -11.52 -18.76 -4.63
C LEU A 248 -12.56 -17.64 -4.76
N ALA A 249 -12.40 -16.57 -4.00
CA ALA A 249 -13.30 -15.42 -4.05
C ALA A 249 -13.26 -14.73 -5.43
N ILE A 250 -12.07 -14.48 -6.00
CA ILE A 250 -11.93 -13.86 -7.32
C ILE A 250 -12.46 -14.79 -8.43
N ALA A 251 -12.21 -16.10 -8.35
CA ALA A 251 -12.76 -17.07 -9.31
C ALA A 251 -14.30 -17.14 -9.23
N CYS A 252 -14.86 -17.15 -8.02
CA CYS A 252 -16.30 -17.11 -7.78
C CYS A 252 -16.94 -15.86 -8.40
N ALA A 253 -16.35 -14.68 -8.13
CA ALA A 253 -16.78 -13.41 -8.69
C ALA A 253 -16.69 -13.38 -10.23
N SER A 254 -15.63 -13.96 -10.79
CA SER A 254 -15.42 -14.04 -12.23
C SER A 254 -16.42 -14.98 -12.92
N CYS A 255 -16.71 -16.14 -12.31
CA CYS A 255 -17.77 -17.04 -12.79
C CYS A 255 -19.14 -16.36 -12.77
N GLN A 256 -19.47 -15.62 -11.70
CA GLN A 256 -20.70 -14.85 -11.63
C GLN A 256 -20.79 -13.81 -12.76
N ALA A 257 -19.72 -13.06 -13.02
CA ALA A 257 -19.66 -12.09 -14.11
C ALA A 257 -19.80 -12.71 -15.51
N LEU A 258 -19.50 -14.01 -15.66
CA LEU A 258 -19.63 -14.79 -16.89
C LEU A 258 -20.96 -15.53 -17.01
N GLY A 259 -21.80 -15.51 -15.98
CA GLY A 259 -23.02 -16.34 -15.91
C GLY A 259 -22.76 -17.83 -15.68
N ASP A 260 -21.53 -18.22 -15.31
CA ASP A 260 -21.17 -19.60 -15.00
C ASP A 260 -21.60 -19.97 -13.57
N SER A 261 -22.86 -20.38 -13.44
CA SER A 261 -23.46 -20.71 -12.14
C SER A 261 -22.80 -21.91 -11.48
N THR A 262 -22.41 -22.93 -12.26
CA THR A 262 -21.78 -24.15 -11.74
C THR A 262 -20.38 -23.86 -11.18
N GLY A 263 -19.55 -23.12 -11.93
CA GLY A 263 -18.23 -22.71 -11.46
C GLY A 263 -18.32 -21.78 -10.24
N CYS A 264 -19.27 -20.84 -10.26
CA CYS A 264 -19.51 -19.92 -9.14
C CYS A 264 -19.84 -20.67 -7.85
N GLN A 265 -20.79 -21.61 -7.91
CA GLN A 265 -21.18 -22.44 -6.75
C GLN A 265 -20.05 -23.36 -6.28
N GLY A 266 -19.28 -23.93 -7.20
CA GLY A 266 -18.11 -24.75 -6.84
C GLY A 266 -17.05 -23.96 -6.05
N HIS A 267 -16.73 -22.75 -6.50
CA HIS A 267 -15.78 -21.87 -5.80
C HIS A 267 -16.33 -21.33 -4.48
N LEU A 268 -17.63 -21.00 -4.42
CA LEU A 268 -18.31 -20.57 -3.20
C LEU A 268 -18.26 -21.65 -2.12
N ARG A 269 -18.64 -22.88 -2.45
CA ARG A 269 -18.59 -24.00 -1.49
C ARG A 269 -17.19 -24.20 -0.94
N ASN A 270 -16.19 -24.23 -1.82
CA ASN A 270 -14.80 -24.36 -1.39
C ASN A 270 -14.38 -23.20 -0.46
N LEU A 271 -14.81 -21.96 -0.75
CA LEU A 271 -14.52 -20.81 0.09
C LEU A 271 -15.15 -20.92 1.49
N LEU A 272 -16.37 -21.43 1.59
CA LEU A 272 -17.05 -21.67 2.87
C LEU A 272 -16.36 -22.79 3.68
N ASP A 273 -15.88 -23.84 3.00
CA ASP A 273 -15.17 -24.97 3.62
C ASP A 273 -13.82 -24.56 4.26
N TRP A 274 -13.23 -23.44 3.83
CA TRP A 274 -12.02 -22.87 4.45
C TRP A 274 -12.24 -22.34 5.87
N SER A 275 -13.49 -22.23 6.34
CA SER A 275 -13.80 -21.77 7.70
C SER A 275 -13.14 -22.63 8.78
N ALA A 276 -13.05 -23.94 8.58
CA ALA A 276 -12.37 -24.85 9.51
C ALA A 276 -10.87 -24.54 9.63
N ALA A 277 -10.19 -24.27 8.51
CA ALA A 277 -8.79 -23.88 8.50
C ALA A 277 -8.60 -22.50 9.15
N ALA A 278 -9.48 -21.53 8.85
CA ALA A 278 -9.43 -20.20 9.44
C ALA A 278 -9.62 -20.22 10.97
N LEU A 279 -10.53 -21.06 11.49
CA LEU A 279 -10.74 -21.22 12.93
C LEU A 279 -9.48 -21.72 13.64
N GLY A 280 -8.67 -22.56 12.99
CA GLY A 280 -7.39 -23.06 13.53
C GLY A 280 -6.16 -22.18 13.28
N HIS A 281 -6.27 -21.09 12.52
CA HIS A 281 -5.11 -20.30 12.07
C HIS A 281 -4.39 -19.53 13.21
N ALA A 282 -3.10 -19.23 13.08
CA ALA A 282 -2.36 -18.52 14.13
C ALA A 282 -2.57 -16.99 14.09
N GLU A 283 -2.58 -16.43 12.89
CA GLU A 283 -2.70 -14.98 12.65
C GLU A 283 -4.16 -14.55 12.54
N ASP A 284 -4.42 -13.31 12.96
CA ASP A 284 -5.77 -12.72 13.00
C ASP A 284 -5.95 -11.54 12.04
N GLU A 285 -4.87 -10.89 11.63
CA GLU A 285 -4.92 -9.65 10.86
C GLU A 285 -5.33 -9.84 9.39
N LEU A 286 -5.31 -8.76 8.61
CA LEU A 286 -5.94 -8.72 7.30
C LEU A 286 -5.10 -9.42 6.22
N LEU A 287 -3.76 -9.38 6.29
CA LEU A 287 -2.91 -9.87 5.21
C LEU A 287 -2.71 -11.39 5.23
N PHE A 288 -2.74 -12.03 6.39
CA PHE A 288 -2.39 -13.42 6.61
C PHE A 288 -3.52 -14.16 7.36
N GLY A 289 -4.18 -13.45 8.27
CA GLY A 289 -5.08 -14.04 9.24
C GLY A 289 -6.57 -14.09 8.93
N ARG A 290 -7.32 -14.36 10.00
CA ARG A 290 -8.79 -14.54 10.03
C ARG A 290 -9.56 -13.32 9.52
N ALA A 291 -9.12 -12.10 9.79
CA ALA A 291 -9.79 -10.90 9.29
C ALA A 291 -9.76 -10.84 7.76
N GLY A 292 -8.63 -11.23 7.13
CA GLY A 292 -8.54 -11.37 5.69
C GLY A 292 -9.47 -12.44 5.12
N TYR A 293 -9.73 -13.51 5.86
CA TYR A 293 -10.71 -14.53 5.46
C TYR A 293 -12.15 -14.00 5.57
N LEU A 294 -12.48 -13.25 6.63
CA LEU A 294 -13.77 -12.58 6.75
C LEU A 294 -14.01 -11.64 5.56
N TYR A 295 -13.01 -10.85 5.15
CA TYR A 295 -13.12 -10.01 3.96
C TYR A 295 -13.53 -10.83 2.72
N ALA A 296 -12.88 -11.98 2.47
CA ALA A 296 -13.20 -12.84 1.33
C ALA A 296 -14.67 -13.30 1.34
N LEU A 297 -15.16 -13.75 2.50
CA LEU A 297 -16.56 -14.17 2.67
C LEU A 297 -17.54 -13.01 2.50
N LEU A 298 -17.26 -11.87 3.13
CA LEU A 298 -18.10 -10.69 3.08
C LEU A 298 -18.20 -10.11 1.66
N TRP A 299 -17.09 -10.09 0.93
CA TRP A 299 -17.04 -9.63 -0.46
C TRP A 299 -17.87 -10.52 -1.37
N VAL A 300 -17.72 -11.85 -1.28
CA VAL A 300 -18.54 -12.77 -2.07
C VAL A 300 -20.02 -12.70 -1.69
N ARG A 301 -20.34 -12.54 -0.40
CA ARG A 301 -21.72 -12.33 0.07
C ARG A 301 -22.34 -11.07 -0.55
N GLN A 302 -21.60 -9.97 -0.61
CA GLN A 302 -22.08 -8.72 -1.23
C GLN A 302 -22.31 -8.88 -2.73
N LEU A 303 -21.46 -9.67 -3.41
CA LEU A 303 -21.58 -9.92 -4.84
C LEU A 303 -22.76 -10.84 -5.22
N LEU A 304 -23.00 -11.88 -4.42
CA LEU A 304 -24.02 -12.90 -4.73
C LEU A 304 -25.37 -12.66 -4.04
N GLY A 305 -25.39 -11.84 -2.99
CA GLY A 305 -26.55 -11.67 -2.09
C GLY A 305 -26.53 -12.66 -0.92
N SER A 306 -27.27 -12.33 0.14
CA SER A 306 -27.36 -13.13 1.38
C SER A 306 -27.93 -14.53 1.17
N ASP A 307 -28.80 -14.68 0.19
CA ASP A 307 -29.60 -15.91 0.00
C ASP A 307 -28.87 -16.96 -0.84
N ALA A 308 -27.68 -16.62 -1.36
CA ALA A 308 -26.92 -17.51 -2.23
C ALA A 308 -26.33 -18.73 -1.48
N ALA A 309 -26.03 -18.59 -0.19
CA ALA A 309 -25.51 -19.65 0.68
C ALA A 309 -25.59 -19.24 2.17
N ASP A 310 -25.33 -20.17 3.09
CA ASP A 310 -25.16 -19.84 4.50
C ASP A 310 -23.79 -19.19 4.76
N PHE A 311 -23.73 -17.87 4.61
CA PHE A 311 -22.58 -17.08 5.05
C PHE A 311 -22.60 -16.82 6.56
N ALA A 312 -23.77 -16.85 7.22
CA ALA A 312 -23.92 -16.40 8.59
C ALA A 312 -23.17 -17.29 9.57
N THR A 313 -23.23 -18.62 9.37
CA THR A 313 -22.50 -19.58 10.21
C THR A 313 -20.98 -19.38 10.19
N PRO A 314 -20.28 -19.40 9.03
CA PRO A 314 -18.84 -19.21 9.01
C PRO A 314 -18.41 -17.79 9.41
N LEU A 315 -19.18 -16.75 9.03
CA LEU A 315 -18.88 -15.37 9.45
C LEU A 315 -18.95 -15.22 10.97
N ARG A 316 -20.01 -15.72 11.61
CA ARG A 316 -20.16 -15.68 13.07
C ARG A 316 -19.02 -16.42 13.76
N ALA A 317 -18.74 -17.65 13.33
CA ALA A 317 -17.73 -18.50 13.97
C ALA A 317 -16.34 -17.84 13.94
N VAL A 318 -15.93 -17.32 12.79
CA VAL A 318 -14.62 -16.67 12.64
C VAL A 318 -14.57 -15.31 13.34
N ALA A 319 -15.65 -14.52 13.32
CA ALA A 319 -15.71 -13.23 14.01
C ALA A 319 -15.66 -13.39 15.53
N GLU A 320 -16.38 -14.36 16.10
CA GLU A 320 -16.28 -14.65 17.54
C GLU A 320 -14.89 -15.15 17.92
N ARG A 321 -14.26 -15.96 17.06
CA ARG A 321 -12.88 -16.40 17.29
C ARG A 321 -11.89 -15.23 17.32
N LEU A 322 -12.06 -14.23 16.46
CA LEU A 322 -11.25 -13.00 16.48
C LEU A 322 -11.41 -12.23 17.79
N VAL A 323 -12.63 -12.15 18.33
CA VAL A 323 -12.88 -11.49 19.62
C VAL A 323 -12.26 -12.29 20.77
N GLU A 324 -12.38 -13.61 20.75
CA GLU A 324 -11.77 -14.50 21.75
C GLU A 324 -10.24 -14.35 21.80
N THR A 325 -9.56 -14.45 20.64
CA THR A 325 -8.09 -14.29 20.58
C THR A 325 -7.68 -12.87 20.94
N GLY A 326 -8.48 -11.87 20.53
CA GLY A 326 -8.27 -10.46 20.86
C GLY A 326 -8.33 -10.20 22.36
N ARG A 327 -9.30 -10.79 23.06
CA ARG A 327 -9.45 -10.68 24.51
C ARG A 327 -8.28 -11.35 25.25
N SER A 328 -7.90 -12.56 24.84
CA SER A 328 -6.79 -13.28 25.47
C SER A 328 -5.46 -12.51 25.34
N ARG A 329 -5.18 -11.95 24.17
CA ARG A 329 -3.97 -11.15 23.94
C ARG A 329 -4.01 -9.79 24.64
N ALA A 330 -5.20 -9.25 24.87
CA ALA A 330 -5.39 -7.99 25.60
C ALA A 330 -5.04 -8.05 27.08
N GLU A 331 -4.97 -9.23 27.71
CA GLU A 331 -4.65 -9.38 29.16
C GLU A 331 -3.32 -8.73 29.58
N ARG A 332 -2.42 -8.49 28.61
CA ARG A 332 -1.11 -7.84 28.83
C ARG A 332 -1.15 -6.32 28.66
N TYR A 333 -2.30 -5.77 28.35
CA TYR A 333 -2.49 -4.38 27.95
C TYR A 333 -3.72 -3.78 28.65
N ASP A 334 -3.71 -2.47 28.83
CA ASP A 334 -4.92 -1.73 29.22
C ASP A 334 -5.83 -1.49 27.99
N TRP A 335 -6.33 -2.58 27.41
CA TRP A 335 -7.16 -2.59 26.20
C TRP A 335 -8.29 -3.63 26.30
N PRO A 336 -9.48 -3.40 25.72
CA PRO A 336 -10.55 -4.40 25.71
C PRO A 336 -10.23 -5.59 24.79
N LEU A 337 -9.68 -5.30 23.60
CA LEU A 337 -9.16 -6.29 22.65
C LEU A 337 -7.81 -5.81 22.11
N MET A 338 -6.90 -6.75 21.85
CA MET A 338 -5.60 -6.49 21.23
C MET A 338 -5.16 -7.69 20.39
N TRP A 339 -4.46 -7.46 19.29
CA TRP A 339 -3.90 -8.52 18.46
C TRP A 339 -2.43 -8.28 18.20
N HIS A 340 -1.73 -9.34 17.79
CA HIS A 340 -0.33 -9.28 17.42
C HIS A 340 -0.16 -9.78 16.01
N CYS A 341 0.77 -9.18 15.29
CA CYS A 341 1.35 -9.75 14.07
C CYS A 341 2.86 -9.69 14.23
N PHE A 342 3.58 -10.75 13.88
CA PHE A 342 5.02 -10.86 14.14
C PHE A 342 5.43 -10.53 15.59
N LYS A 343 4.57 -10.90 16.56
CA LYS A 343 4.72 -10.65 18.00
C LYS A 343 4.58 -9.18 18.45
N GLU A 344 4.20 -8.27 17.54
CA GLU A 344 4.07 -6.85 17.82
C GLU A 344 2.59 -6.39 17.80
N PRO A 345 2.16 -5.49 18.71
CA PRO A 345 0.79 -5.01 18.81
C PRO A 345 0.51 -3.90 17.79
N TYR A 346 0.38 -4.28 16.52
CA TYR A 346 0.09 -3.34 15.42
C TYR A 346 -1.30 -2.71 15.52
N LEU A 347 -1.42 -1.45 15.10
CA LEU A 347 -2.68 -0.70 15.15
C LEU A 347 -3.28 -0.41 13.77
N GLY A 348 -2.47 -0.41 12.71
CA GLY A 348 -2.89 -0.04 11.35
C GLY A 348 -3.81 -1.05 10.64
N ALA A 349 -4.21 -0.74 9.39
CA ALA A 349 -5.22 -1.51 8.66
C ALA A 349 -4.74 -2.87 8.16
N ALA A 350 -3.46 -3.00 7.81
CA ALA A 350 -2.92 -4.26 7.29
C ALA A 350 -2.77 -5.30 8.40
N HIS A 351 -1.99 -4.97 9.42
CA HIS A 351 -1.52 -5.94 10.42
C HIS A 351 -2.16 -5.79 11.80
N GLY A 352 -3.11 -4.85 11.96
CA GLY A 352 -3.46 -4.35 13.28
C GLY A 352 -4.93 -4.13 13.55
N VAL A 353 -5.17 -3.44 14.67
CA VAL A 353 -6.50 -3.19 15.25
C VAL A 353 -7.46 -2.54 14.25
N VAL A 354 -7.03 -1.55 13.46
CA VAL A 354 -7.89 -0.90 12.45
C VAL A 354 -8.48 -1.94 11.49
N GLY A 355 -7.62 -2.83 10.99
CA GLY A 355 -7.97 -3.89 10.04
C GLY A 355 -9.05 -4.83 10.56
N ILE A 356 -8.79 -5.33 11.76
CA ILE A 356 -9.62 -6.32 12.43
C ILE A 356 -10.97 -5.71 12.86
N LEU A 357 -10.95 -4.47 13.39
CA LEU A 357 -12.19 -3.79 13.78
C LEU A 357 -13.13 -3.57 12.59
N ALA A 358 -12.62 -3.21 11.41
CA ALA A 358 -13.48 -3.04 10.24
C ALA A 358 -14.21 -4.34 9.88
N MET A 359 -13.50 -5.47 9.91
CA MET A 359 -14.11 -6.78 9.62
C MET A 359 -15.11 -7.20 10.70
N LEU A 360 -14.80 -6.95 11.98
CA LEU A 360 -15.74 -7.20 13.08
C LEU A 360 -17.00 -6.33 12.99
N LEU A 361 -16.88 -5.08 12.53
CA LEU A 361 -18.02 -4.18 12.32
C LEU A 361 -18.91 -4.64 11.16
N HIS A 362 -18.36 -5.21 10.08
CA HIS A 362 -19.17 -5.84 9.03
C HIS A 362 -19.89 -7.12 9.50
N CYS A 363 -19.42 -7.73 10.58
CA CYS A 363 -20.03 -8.89 11.23
C CYS A 363 -20.79 -8.53 12.51
N TYR A 364 -21.01 -7.24 12.79
CA TYR A 364 -21.45 -6.77 14.11
C TYR A 364 -22.75 -7.41 14.57
N ASP A 365 -23.73 -7.51 13.68
CA ASP A 365 -25.03 -8.12 13.96
C ASP A 365 -24.97 -9.63 14.20
N LEU A 366 -23.88 -10.29 13.79
CA LEU A 366 -23.67 -11.72 14.02
C LEU A 366 -22.99 -12.02 15.35
N LEU A 367 -22.32 -11.02 15.95
CA LEU A 367 -21.63 -11.13 17.24
C LEU A 367 -22.61 -11.19 18.42
N SER A 368 -22.19 -11.85 19.48
CA SER A 368 -22.82 -11.82 20.80
C SER A 368 -22.76 -10.43 21.42
N GLU A 369 -23.67 -10.14 22.36
CA GLU A 369 -23.76 -8.82 23.00
C GLU A 369 -22.46 -8.45 23.74
N GLY A 370 -21.81 -9.41 24.41
CA GLY A 370 -20.51 -9.18 25.07
C GLY A 370 -19.41 -8.84 24.06
N SER A 371 -19.33 -9.57 22.94
CA SER A 371 -18.38 -9.30 21.86
C SER A 371 -18.61 -7.93 21.22
N ARG A 372 -19.87 -7.55 21.02
CA ARG A 372 -20.27 -6.22 20.53
C ARG A 372 -19.82 -5.08 21.43
N GLN A 373 -19.88 -5.25 22.74
CA GLN A 373 -19.40 -4.27 23.72
C GLN A 373 -17.88 -4.13 23.69
N LEU A 374 -17.15 -5.25 23.59
CA LEU A 374 -15.69 -5.26 23.46
C LEU A 374 -15.21 -4.56 22.18
N VAL A 375 -15.89 -4.79 21.05
CA VAL A 375 -15.60 -4.11 19.77
C VAL A 375 -15.78 -2.60 19.90
N ARG A 376 -16.91 -2.14 20.47
CA ARG A 376 -17.17 -0.70 20.71
C ARG A 376 -16.10 -0.07 21.61
N ALA A 377 -15.77 -0.72 22.73
CA ALA A 377 -14.78 -0.22 23.67
C ALA A 377 -13.37 -0.18 23.04
N THR A 378 -13.02 -1.16 22.21
CA THR A 378 -11.73 -1.19 21.49
C THR A 378 -11.62 -0.07 20.47
N LEU A 379 -12.69 0.21 19.73
CA LEU A 379 -12.75 1.36 18.82
C LEU A 379 -12.55 2.68 19.57
N GLN A 380 -13.24 2.89 20.69
CA GLN A 380 -13.08 4.09 21.52
C GLN A 380 -11.64 4.22 22.03
N LYS A 381 -11.04 3.12 22.52
CA LYS A 381 -9.64 3.12 22.95
C LYS A 381 -8.70 3.49 21.81
N LEU A 382 -8.87 2.91 20.62
CA LEU A 382 -8.10 3.24 19.42
C LEU A 382 -8.18 4.73 19.07
N LEU A 383 -9.37 5.32 19.09
CA LEU A 383 -9.55 6.74 18.75
C LEU A 383 -8.93 7.68 19.79
N SER A 384 -8.87 7.25 21.06
CA SER A 384 -8.30 8.03 22.17
C SER A 384 -6.77 8.11 22.18
N ILE A 385 -6.07 7.12 21.62
CA ILE A 385 -4.59 7.05 21.63
C ILE A 385 -3.93 7.66 20.39
N ARG A 386 -4.74 8.22 19.46
CA ARG A 386 -4.23 8.88 18.27
C ARG A 386 -3.31 10.04 18.68
N TYR A 387 -2.33 10.33 17.84
CA TYR A 387 -1.48 11.50 18.03
C TYR A 387 -2.31 12.79 17.96
N THR A 388 -1.77 13.89 18.49
CA THR A 388 -2.39 15.21 18.40
C THR A 388 -2.69 15.63 16.96
N SER A 389 -1.90 15.15 15.99
CA SER A 389 -2.17 15.35 14.56
C SER A 389 -3.46 14.69 14.06
N GLY A 390 -3.96 13.68 14.76
CA GLY A 390 -5.05 12.79 14.32
C GLY A 390 -4.57 11.47 13.69
N ASN A 391 -3.25 11.29 13.53
CA ASN A 391 -2.65 10.06 13.01
C ASN A 391 -2.62 8.91 14.05
N VAL A 392 -2.38 7.68 13.59
CA VAL A 392 -2.33 6.48 14.44
C VAL A 392 -0.89 5.96 14.55
N PRO A 393 -0.43 5.54 15.74
CA PRO A 393 0.86 4.86 15.88
C PRO A 393 0.92 3.55 15.07
N ILE A 394 2.11 3.13 14.64
CA ILE A 394 2.29 1.87 13.90
C ILE A 394 1.97 0.67 14.80
N VAL A 395 2.59 0.68 15.98
CA VAL A 395 2.44 -0.29 17.06
C VAL A 395 2.09 0.45 18.34
N LEU A 396 1.46 -0.24 19.28
CA LEU A 396 1.12 0.32 20.58
C LEU A 396 2.37 0.85 21.29
N GLY A 397 2.32 2.12 21.73
CA GLY A 397 3.41 2.79 22.46
C GLY A 397 4.45 3.46 21.56
N ASP A 398 4.38 3.33 20.23
CA ASP A 398 5.22 4.13 19.33
C ASP A 398 4.89 5.62 19.51
N ARG A 399 5.95 6.44 19.51
CA ARG A 399 5.87 7.90 19.68
C ARG A 399 6.17 8.65 18.38
N ARG A 400 6.54 7.93 17.32
CA ARG A 400 6.90 8.50 16.02
C ARG A 400 5.64 8.70 15.19
N ASP A 401 5.17 9.94 15.14
CA ASP A 401 4.10 10.35 14.23
C ASP A 401 4.65 10.60 12.83
N GLU A 402 5.01 9.54 12.11
CA GLU A 402 5.68 9.63 10.81
C GLU A 402 4.85 9.01 9.68
N HIS A 403 4.35 7.78 9.87
CA HIS A 403 3.78 6.98 8.80
C HIS A 403 2.37 7.42 8.45
N VAL A 404 2.13 7.66 7.16
CA VAL A 404 0.81 7.97 6.59
C VAL A 404 0.59 7.04 5.41
N HIS A 405 0.33 5.77 5.73
CA HIS A 405 0.10 4.69 4.77
C HIS A 405 -1.25 4.03 5.08
N TRP A 406 -1.79 3.26 4.13
CA TRP A 406 -2.93 2.39 4.41
C TRP A 406 -2.55 1.32 5.44
N CYS A 407 -1.39 0.66 5.29
CA CYS A 407 -0.98 -0.38 6.22
C CYS A 407 -0.75 0.14 7.65
N HIS A 408 -0.18 1.34 7.80
CA HIS A 408 0.16 1.97 9.08
C HIS A 408 -0.02 3.48 9.02
N GLY A 409 -0.90 4.01 9.88
CA GLY A 409 -1.20 5.43 10.00
C GLY A 409 -2.64 5.78 9.66
N ALA A 410 -2.85 7.06 9.33
CA ALA A 410 -4.17 7.67 9.22
C ALA A 410 -4.99 7.18 8.02
N SER A 411 -4.36 6.70 6.95
CA SER A 411 -5.06 6.49 5.67
C SER A 411 -6.16 5.43 5.73
N GLY A 412 -6.06 4.45 6.63
CA GLY A 412 -7.11 3.46 6.87
C GLY A 412 -8.26 3.92 7.79
N LEU A 413 -8.07 5.00 8.55
CA LEU A 413 -9.06 5.46 9.53
C LEU A 413 -10.37 5.98 8.94
N PRO A 414 -10.39 6.76 7.83
CA PRO A 414 -11.64 7.26 7.27
C PRO A 414 -12.64 6.14 6.99
N ALA A 415 -12.21 5.08 6.30
CA ALA A 415 -13.05 3.92 6.01
C ALA A 415 -13.59 3.26 7.30
N LEU A 416 -12.72 3.01 8.29
CA LEU A 416 -13.13 2.41 9.57
C LEU A 416 -14.14 3.29 10.32
N CYS A 417 -13.88 4.58 10.45
CA CYS A 417 -14.71 5.49 11.23
C CYS A 417 -16.08 5.70 10.57
N LEU A 418 -16.13 5.78 9.24
CA LEU A 418 -17.39 5.88 8.48
C LEU A 418 -18.22 4.60 8.59
N LEU A 419 -17.57 3.42 8.52
CA LEU A 419 -18.23 2.14 8.76
C LEU A 419 -18.78 2.07 10.19
N ALA A 420 -17.98 2.45 11.18
CA ALA A 420 -18.40 2.50 12.57
C ALA A 420 -19.59 3.44 12.78
N ALA A 421 -19.57 4.63 12.16
CA ALA A 421 -20.68 5.58 12.22
C ALA A 421 -21.98 4.98 11.66
N THR A 422 -21.87 4.22 10.57
CA THR A 422 -23.01 3.53 9.95
C THR A 422 -23.55 2.41 10.84
N VAL A 423 -22.66 1.60 11.43
CA VAL A 423 -23.03 0.39 12.18
C VAL A 423 -23.46 0.70 13.62
N LEU A 424 -22.78 1.63 14.29
CA LEU A 424 -22.95 1.93 15.71
C LEU A 424 -23.82 3.18 15.96
N GLY A 425 -24.07 3.98 14.92
CA GLY A 425 -24.62 5.33 15.05
C GLY A 425 -23.55 6.35 15.44
N ASP A 426 -23.78 7.61 15.08
CA ASP A 426 -22.84 8.73 15.30
C ASP A 426 -23.60 10.01 15.70
N ALA A 427 -24.42 9.93 16.74
CA ALA A 427 -25.31 11.01 17.14
C ALA A 427 -24.56 12.29 17.57
N ASP A 428 -23.36 12.14 18.13
CA ASP A 428 -22.50 13.26 18.54
C ASP A 428 -21.52 13.71 17.43
N GLY A 429 -21.51 13.01 16.29
CA GLY A 429 -20.63 13.29 15.14
C GLY A 429 -19.15 12.98 15.38
N SER A 430 -18.80 12.32 16.48
CA SER A 430 -17.40 12.09 16.87
C SER A 430 -16.66 11.14 15.92
N LEU A 431 -17.35 10.11 15.39
CA LEU A 431 -16.76 9.16 14.45
C LEU A 431 -16.50 9.82 13.10
N ARG A 432 -17.47 10.58 12.59
CA ARG A 432 -17.28 11.36 11.36
C ARG A 432 -16.21 12.44 11.53
N ALA A 433 -16.13 13.09 12.69
CA ALA A 433 -15.05 14.04 12.98
C ALA A 433 -13.67 13.36 12.98
N ALA A 434 -13.55 12.16 13.55
CA ALA A 434 -12.30 11.38 13.50
C ALA A 434 -11.92 11.00 12.06
N ALA A 435 -12.90 10.62 11.23
CA ALA A 435 -12.69 10.33 9.81
C ALA A 435 -12.15 11.56 9.05
N LEU A 436 -12.76 12.73 9.26
CA LEU A 436 -12.34 13.99 8.63
C LEU A 436 -10.94 14.41 9.09
N GLN A 437 -10.64 14.30 10.38
CA GLN A 437 -9.31 14.61 10.92
C GLN A 437 -8.23 13.70 10.31
N ALA A 438 -8.50 12.40 10.17
CA ALA A 438 -7.59 11.50 9.48
C ALA A 438 -7.42 11.87 7.99
N GLY A 439 -8.50 12.30 7.34
CA GLY A 439 -8.45 12.88 6.00
C GLY A 439 -7.55 14.12 5.90
N GLU A 440 -7.55 15.01 6.90
CA GLU A 440 -6.62 16.15 6.95
C GLU A 440 -5.16 15.72 7.10
N VAL A 441 -4.87 14.70 7.91
CA VAL A 441 -3.51 14.13 8.01
C VAL A 441 -3.05 13.63 6.63
N VAL A 442 -3.90 12.86 5.95
CA VAL A 442 -3.60 12.35 4.61
C VAL A 442 -3.41 13.50 3.62
N TRP A 443 -4.22 14.56 3.70
CA TRP A 443 -4.09 15.72 2.82
C TRP A 443 -2.75 16.44 2.99
N GLN A 444 -2.28 16.57 4.23
CA GLN A 444 -1.06 17.30 4.53
C GLN A 444 0.22 16.47 4.30
N ARG A 445 0.14 15.15 4.48
CA ARG A 445 1.33 14.27 4.60
C ARG A 445 1.26 13.00 3.74
N GLY A 446 0.15 12.76 3.04
CA GLY A 446 -0.11 11.53 2.28
C GLY A 446 0.54 11.46 0.89
N LEU A 447 1.17 12.54 0.41
CA LEU A 447 2.03 12.51 -0.78
C LEU A 447 3.41 11.94 -0.41
N ILE A 448 3.43 10.66 -0.12
CA ILE A 448 4.64 9.95 0.29
C ILE A 448 5.49 9.55 -0.92
N LEU A 449 6.81 9.68 -0.77
CA LEU A 449 7.77 9.36 -1.84
C LEU A 449 8.14 7.87 -1.90
N LYS A 450 7.44 7.03 -1.15
CA LYS A 450 7.67 5.58 -1.17
C LYS A 450 7.21 4.96 -2.48
N GLY A 451 6.16 5.48 -3.14
CA GLY A 451 5.76 5.00 -4.47
C GLY A 451 4.30 5.27 -4.78
N LEU A 452 3.80 4.62 -5.83
CA LEU A 452 2.45 4.86 -6.35
C LEU A 452 1.43 3.80 -5.94
N GLY A 453 1.86 2.68 -5.33
CA GLY A 453 1.00 1.55 -4.99
C GLY A 453 -0.07 1.81 -3.91
N LEU A 454 -0.80 0.76 -3.56
CA LEU A 454 -1.94 0.82 -2.63
C LEU A 454 -1.53 0.69 -1.14
N CYS A 455 -0.57 -0.15 -0.79
CA CYS A 455 -0.28 -0.44 0.61
C CYS A 455 0.32 0.78 1.35
N HIS A 456 1.28 1.41 0.69
CA HIS A 456 2.08 2.52 1.22
C HIS A 456 2.57 3.37 0.04
N GLY A 457 1.63 3.85 -0.76
CA GLY A 457 1.87 4.75 -1.88
C GLY A 457 0.79 5.81 -2.02
N ILE A 458 0.99 6.72 -2.96
CA ILE A 458 0.08 7.85 -3.18
C ILE A 458 -1.34 7.37 -3.52
N ALA A 459 -1.50 6.29 -4.30
CA ALA A 459 -2.82 5.80 -4.71
C ALA A 459 -3.61 5.24 -3.53
N GLY A 460 -2.94 4.45 -2.68
CA GLY A 460 -3.55 3.94 -1.45
C GLY A 460 -4.04 5.04 -0.52
N ASN A 461 -3.26 6.09 -0.37
CA ASN A 461 -3.63 7.25 0.44
C ASN A 461 -4.81 8.02 -0.17
N ALA A 462 -4.89 8.14 -1.49
CA ALA A 462 -5.99 8.83 -2.15
C ALA A 462 -7.36 8.17 -1.91
N TYR A 463 -7.42 6.86 -1.64
CA TYR A 463 -8.66 6.19 -1.25
C TYR A 463 -9.26 6.72 0.05
N ALA A 464 -8.47 7.33 0.94
CA ALA A 464 -9.01 8.00 2.13
C ALA A 464 -10.02 9.09 1.74
N PHE A 465 -9.74 9.84 0.68
CA PHE A 465 -10.64 10.87 0.16
C PHE A 465 -11.82 10.29 -0.62
N LEU A 466 -11.61 9.19 -1.34
CA LEU A 466 -12.72 8.48 -2.00
C LEU A 466 -13.70 7.91 -0.96
N SER A 467 -13.19 7.40 0.16
CA SER A 467 -14.02 6.94 1.30
C SER A 467 -14.89 8.07 1.84
N LEU A 468 -14.29 9.25 2.08
CA LEU A 468 -14.99 10.44 2.55
C LEU A 468 -16.02 10.93 1.52
N TYR A 469 -15.64 11.02 0.24
CA TYR A 469 -16.54 11.42 -0.84
C TYR A 469 -17.74 10.49 -0.97
N ARG A 470 -17.56 9.16 -0.86
CA ARG A 470 -18.69 8.23 -0.91
C ARG A 470 -19.67 8.44 0.24
N ALA A 471 -19.18 8.83 1.42
CA ALA A 471 -20.01 9.00 2.61
C ALA A 471 -20.90 10.25 2.56
N ASP A 472 -20.43 11.37 2.01
CA ASP A 472 -21.18 12.63 2.08
C ASP A 472 -21.34 13.40 0.77
N ARG A 473 -20.74 12.90 -0.32
CA ARG A 473 -20.75 13.51 -1.65
C ARG A 473 -20.16 14.93 -1.68
N ASP A 474 -19.32 15.29 -0.71
CA ASP A 474 -18.61 16.57 -0.73
C ASP A 474 -17.53 16.56 -1.82
N SER A 475 -17.72 17.41 -2.83
CA SER A 475 -16.81 17.53 -3.97
C SER A 475 -15.39 17.93 -3.58
N ARG A 476 -15.18 18.51 -2.39
CA ARG A 476 -13.82 18.79 -1.86
C ARG A 476 -13.03 17.51 -1.65
N HIS A 477 -13.67 16.43 -1.20
CA HIS A 477 -12.99 15.14 -1.03
C HIS A 477 -12.62 14.54 -2.39
N LEU A 478 -13.53 14.59 -3.37
CA LEU A 478 -13.21 14.15 -4.73
C LEU A 478 -12.06 14.95 -5.35
N ALA A 479 -12.06 16.28 -5.18
CA ALA A 479 -10.98 17.15 -5.62
C ALA A 479 -9.63 16.76 -5.00
N ARG A 480 -9.59 16.37 -3.72
CA ARG A 480 -8.35 15.89 -3.09
C ARG A 480 -7.85 14.57 -3.69
N ALA A 481 -8.75 13.62 -3.97
CA ALA A 481 -8.40 12.38 -4.66
C ALA A 481 -7.84 12.65 -6.07
N GLN A 482 -8.49 13.54 -6.81
CA GLN A 482 -8.08 14.01 -8.14
C GLN A 482 -6.70 14.69 -8.09
N ALA A 483 -6.46 15.54 -7.09
CA ALA A 483 -5.17 16.18 -6.89
C ALA A 483 -4.05 15.15 -6.67
N PHE A 484 -4.29 14.11 -5.87
CA PHE A 484 -3.34 13.01 -5.69
C PHE A 484 -3.10 12.28 -7.01
N ALA A 485 -4.15 11.96 -7.78
CA ALA A 485 -4.03 11.32 -9.09
C ALA A 485 -3.22 12.17 -10.09
N ALA A 486 -3.35 13.50 -10.04
CA ALA A 486 -2.59 14.44 -10.88
C ALA A 486 -1.13 14.55 -10.42
N MET A 487 -0.87 14.56 -9.11
CA MET A 487 0.50 14.61 -8.56
C MET A 487 1.34 13.40 -8.98
N MET A 488 0.72 12.23 -9.11
CA MET A 488 1.41 11.04 -9.63
C MET A 488 1.97 11.23 -11.06
N GLN A 489 1.49 12.20 -11.84
CA GLN A 489 1.98 12.45 -13.21
C GLN A 489 3.09 13.50 -13.26
N GLN A 490 3.32 14.23 -12.17
CA GLN A 490 4.30 15.31 -12.18
C GLN A 490 5.72 14.72 -12.29
N PRO A 491 6.53 15.13 -13.29
CA PRO A 491 7.88 14.62 -13.48
C PRO A 491 8.75 14.77 -12.22
N GLU A 492 8.56 15.84 -11.46
CA GLU A 492 9.27 16.10 -10.22
C GLU A 492 8.93 15.08 -9.13
N ILE A 493 7.66 14.67 -9.02
CA ILE A 493 7.22 13.64 -8.08
C ILE A 493 7.76 12.28 -8.49
N GLN A 494 7.70 11.95 -9.78
CA GLN A 494 8.25 10.72 -10.33
C GLN A 494 9.77 10.63 -10.13
N GLU A 495 10.49 11.73 -10.34
CA GLU A 495 11.93 11.81 -10.07
C GLU A 495 12.22 11.71 -8.57
N ALA A 496 11.44 12.39 -7.72
CA ALA A 496 11.61 12.32 -6.26
C ALA A 496 11.40 10.90 -5.73
N ILE A 497 10.37 10.18 -6.19
CA ILE A 497 10.16 8.76 -5.89
C ILE A 497 11.34 7.93 -6.37
N ARG A 498 11.83 8.16 -7.61
CA ARG A 498 12.98 7.43 -8.16
C ARG A 498 14.26 7.64 -7.34
N ARG A 499 14.44 8.83 -6.77
CA ARG A 499 15.61 9.18 -5.94
C ARG A 499 15.46 8.82 -4.47
N GLN A 500 14.24 8.56 -4.00
CA GLN A 500 13.96 8.30 -2.58
C GLN A 500 14.79 7.13 -2.06
N PRO A 501 15.68 7.34 -1.08
CA PRO A 501 16.38 6.25 -0.42
C PRO A 501 15.39 5.44 0.40
N ASP A 502 15.20 4.17 0.06
CA ASP A 502 14.39 3.22 0.81
C ASP A 502 15.18 1.93 1.00
N SER A 503 15.65 1.69 2.23
CA SER A 503 16.41 0.49 2.58
C SER A 503 15.57 -0.79 2.57
N GLN A 504 14.25 -0.66 2.50
CA GLN A 504 13.35 -1.81 2.37
C GLN A 504 13.25 -2.30 0.92
N ARG A 505 13.65 -1.48 -0.06
CA ARG A 505 13.57 -1.81 -1.49
C ARG A 505 14.89 -2.31 -2.02
N LEU A 506 14.83 -3.27 -2.93
CA LEU A 506 16.02 -3.80 -3.58
C LEU A 506 16.53 -2.91 -4.71
N VAL A 507 15.61 -2.23 -5.40
CA VAL A 507 15.94 -1.26 -6.44
C VAL A 507 15.35 0.08 -6.03
N ARG A 508 16.21 1.10 -5.90
CA ARG A 508 15.80 2.44 -5.49
C ARG A 508 14.68 2.96 -6.40
N GLY A 509 13.61 3.44 -5.79
CA GLY A 509 12.48 4.02 -6.51
C GLY A 509 11.58 3.05 -7.25
N VAL A 510 11.91 1.75 -7.27
CA VAL A 510 11.11 0.72 -7.93
C VAL A 510 10.49 -0.17 -6.83
N PRO A 511 9.17 -0.41 -6.84
CA PRO A 511 8.56 -1.35 -5.91
C PRO A 511 9.16 -2.76 -6.04
N ASP A 512 9.16 -3.56 -4.98
CA ASP A 512 9.73 -4.90 -5.07
C ASP A 512 8.92 -5.82 -5.99
N SER A 513 7.61 -5.59 -6.07
CA SER A 513 6.73 -6.19 -7.08
C SER A 513 6.03 -5.12 -7.94
N PRO A 514 6.69 -4.57 -8.98
CA PRO A 514 6.23 -3.41 -9.76
C PRO A 514 4.87 -3.58 -10.46
N LEU A 515 4.44 -4.80 -10.75
CA LEU A 515 3.14 -5.07 -11.41
C LEU A 515 2.06 -5.56 -10.43
N SER A 516 2.36 -5.62 -9.14
CA SER A 516 1.46 -6.17 -8.14
C SER A 516 0.29 -5.25 -7.79
N LEU A 517 -0.71 -5.80 -7.08
CA LEU A 517 -1.84 -5.05 -6.57
C LEU A 517 -1.42 -4.06 -5.49
N MET A 518 -0.64 -4.50 -4.50
CA MET A 518 -0.43 -3.69 -3.30
C MET A 518 0.77 -2.76 -3.39
N GLU A 519 1.74 -3.04 -4.26
CA GLU A 519 2.96 -2.22 -4.41
C GLU A 519 3.07 -1.55 -5.78
N GLY A 520 2.37 -2.05 -6.79
CA GLY A 520 2.65 -1.79 -8.18
C GLY A 520 1.45 -1.36 -9.04
N ASP A 521 1.60 -1.59 -10.34
CA ASP A 521 0.72 -1.03 -11.37
C ASP A 521 -0.68 -1.64 -11.40
N ALA A 522 -0.88 -2.88 -10.93
CA ALA A 522 -2.23 -3.42 -10.80
C ALA A 522 -3.03 -2.63 -9.75
N GLY A 523 -2.36 -2.16 -8.70
CA GLY A 523 -2.96 -1.27 -7.70
C GLY A 523 -3.30 0.10 -8.25
N LEU A 524 -2.34 0.72 -8.93
CA LEU A 524 -2.54 2.01 -9.60
C LEU A 524 -3.67 1.92 -10.63
N PHE A 525 -3.72 0.83 -11.39
CA PHE A 525 -4.80 0.54 -12.33
C PHE A 525 -6.16 0.50 -11.63
N CYS A 526 -6.29 -0.22 -10.52
CA CYS A 526 -7.54 -0.28 -9.75
C CYS A 526 -7.95 1.10 -9.24
N PHE A 527 -7.01 1.88 -8.69
CA PHE A 527 -7.27 3.26 -8.27
C PHE A 527 -7.77 4.15 -9.41
N LEU A 528 -7.16 4.08 -10.59
CA LEU A 528 -7.56 4.90 -11.73
C LEU A 528 -8.93 4.50 -12.30
N LEU A 529 -9.28 3.21 -12.27
CA LEU A 529 -10.64 2.75 -12.60
C LEU A 529 -11.67 3.31 -11.62
N ASP A 530 -11.34 3.33 -10.34
CA ASP A 530 -12.20 3.87 -9.29
C ASP A 530 -12.31 5.40 -9.38
N MET A 531 -11.25 6.10 -9.75
CA MET A 531 -11.28 7.54 -10.04
C MET A 531 -12.19 7.88 -11.24
N ALA A 532 -12.33 6.96 -12.19
CA ALA A 532 -13.25 7.12 -13.32
C ALA A 532 -14.73 6.88 -12.94
N ALA A 533 -15.00 6.33 -11.76
CA ALA A 533 -16.35 6.13 -11.22
C ALA A 533 -16.33 6.25 -9.68
N PRO A 534 -16.02 7.44 -9.14
CA PRO A 534 -15.65 7.62 -7.74
C PRO A 534 -16.77 7.24 -6.76
N GLU A 535 -18.03 7.30 -7.20
CA GLU A 535 -19.19 6.93 -6.42
C GLU A 535 -19.24 5.44 -6.06
N ARG A 536 -18.58 4.60 -6.86
CA ARG A 536 -18.52 3.14 -6.74
C ARG A 536 -17.14 2.64 -6.32
N SER A 537 -16.24 3.56 -5.96
CA SER A 537 -14.89 3.20 -5.56
C SER A 537 -14.89 2.30 -4.32
N SER A 538 -13.86 1.47 -4.17
CA SER A 538 -13.60 0.69 -2.96
C SER A 538 -12.14 0.24 -2.95
N PHE A 539 -11.41 0.53 -1.87
CA PHE A 539 -10.03 0.06 -1.73
C PHE A 539 -9.99 -1.48 -1.85
N PRO A 540 -9.26 -2.04 -2.85
CA PRO A 540 -9.25 -3.48 -3.11
C PRO A 540 -8.73 -4.29 -1.91
N GLY A 541 -9.50 -5.28 -1.45
CA GLY A 541 -9.08 -6.15 -0.35
C GLY A 541 -9.32 -5.58 1.05
N TRP A 542 -9.96 -4.41 1.15
CA TRP A 542 -10.17 -3.68 2.40
C TRP A 542 -11.58 -3.16 2.58
N GLU A 543 -12.09 -2.38 1.62
CA GLU A 543 -13.43 -1.80 1.67
C GLU A 543 -14.45 -2.66 0.92
N LEU A 544 -15.69 -2.69 1.43
CA LEU A 544 -16.84 -3.40 0.85
C LEU A 544 -17.87 -2.41 0.32
#